data_AF-A0A2G2Z9F0-F1
#
_entry.id   AF-A0A2G2Z9F0-F1
#
_cell.length_a   1.000
_cell.length_b   1.000
_cell.length_c   1.000
_cell.angle_alpha   90.00
_cell.angle_beta   90.00
_cell.angle_gamma   90.00
#
_symmetry.space_group_name_H-M   'P 1'
#
loop_
_entity.id
_entity.type
_entity.pdbx_description
1 polymer ?
#
loop_
_entity_poly.entity_id
_entity_poly.type
_entity_poly.pdbx_seq_one_letter_code
_entity_poly.pdbx_strand_id
1 'polypeptide(L)'
;MGGVQSFGPEYSGIAGIGRRELSGGYSLPSQFGADIMAMCLSGIDSQRSTLSFHTTPFEKTLSAELLPDPSNPEFYYVDLYKVFINDKEITLNPSIWNFRNAIDYSCLVDTGTAATYFPRDFYNVFRDTFRQEVQNIRLVNGPRPGGFDTCYRVYLGVVPNFPVVKMYFVHQDPNNLLLLTHQRVMAHVRGMFCLAFYAWDEDYAILGVNQLQGIGLTFDTAENTLSFELDALYLYFRNPGHASATKDMRVLTKSHEPRSVVSEPSPTAPYDVDLSDDMFDEDDMLDMF
;
A
#
# COMPACT_ATOMS: atom_id res chain seq x y z
N MET A 1 -12.77 20.40 29.85
CA MET A 1 -11.49 20.34 29.12
C MET A 1 -11.86 20.05 27.68
N GLY A 2 -11.64 20.99 26.76
CA GLY A 2 -11.84 20.73 25.34
C GLY A 2 -10.61 20.00 24.83
N GLY A 3 -10.75 18.71 24.50
CA GLY A 3 -9.72 18.01 23.74
C GLY A 3 -9.57 18.69 22.40
N VAL A 4 -8.33 18.89 21.94
CA VAL A 4 -8.07 19.32 20.57
C VAL A 4 -8.63 18.21 19.67
N GLN A 5 -9.46 18.58 18.70
CA GLN A 5 -9.98 17.63 17.74
C GLN A 5 -8.83 17.25 16.80
N SER A 6 -8.25 16.06 16.99
CA SER A 6 -7.14 15.55 16.17
C SER A 6 -7.57 14.94 14.85
N PHE A 7 -8.87 14.70 14.64
CA PHE A 7 -9.41 14.04 13.46
C PHE A 7 -10.54 14.87 12.83
N GLY A 8 -10.62 14.89 11.50
CA GLY A 8 -11.67 15.59 10.74
C GLY A 8 -13.08 15.05 11.00
N PRO A 9 -14.12 15.57 10.31
CA PRO A 9 -15.50 15.13 10.51
C PRO A 9 -15.78 13.70 10.00
N GLU A 10 -14.89 13.15 9.16
CA GLU A 10 -15.13 11.88 8.46
C GLU A 10 -14.65 10.64 9.24
N TYR A 11 -13.69 10.82 10.14
CA TYR A 11 -13.08 9.74 10.91
C TYR A 11 -12.87 10.17 12.37
N SER A 12 -12.83 9.21 13.30
CA SER A 12 -12.67 9.49 14.74
C SER A 12 -11.41 8.86 15.34
N GLY A 13 -10.55 8.27 14.51
CA GLY A 13 -9.35 7.57 14.95
C GLY A 13 -8.67 6.76 13.86
N ILE A 14 -7.57 6.10 14.24
CA ILE A 14 -6.79 5.18 13.41
C ILE A 14 -6.90 3.78 14.00
N ALA A 15 -7.14 2.77 13.15
CA ALA A 15 -7.11 1.37 13.55
C ALA A 15 -5.75 0.76 13.22
N GLY A 16 -4.91 0.53 14.23
CA GLY A 16 -3.61 -0.09 14.05
C GLY A 16 -3.71 -1.56 13.65
N ILE A 17 -3.09 -1.95 12.54
CA ILE A 17 -3.10 -3.32 12.01
C ILE A 17 -1.71 -3.96 11.99
N GLY A 18 -0.75 -3.40 12.73
CA GLY A 18 0.61 -3.93 12.89
C GLY A 18 0.64 -5.38 13.40
N ARG A 19 1.81 -6.02 13.28
CA ARG A 19 2.04 -7.43 13.60
C ARG A 19 1.53 -7.80 14.99
N ARG A 20 1.15 -9.07 15.15
CA ARG A 20 0.69 -9.60 16.43
C ARG A 20 1.84 -9.68 17.44
N GLU A 21 1.66 -9.07 18.60
CA GLU A 21 2.55 -9.22 19.75
C GLU A 21 2.00 -10.26 20.74
N LEU A 22 2.83 -11.26 21.09
CA LEU A 22 2.42 -12.34 22.00
C LEU A 22 2.27 -11.88 23.46
N SER A 23 2.96 -10.81 23.86
CA SER A 23 2.88 -10.21 25.19
C SER A 23 1.66 -9.29 25.39
N GLY A 24 0.81 -9.14 24.36
CA GLY A 24 -0.32 -8.23 24.36
C GLY A 24 0.08 -6.85 23.81
N GLY A 25 -0.50 -6.50 22.66
CA GLY A 25 -0.30 -5.23 21.96
C GLY A 25 -1.63 -4.59 21.57
N TYR A 26 -1.58 -3.33 21.10
CA TYR A 26 -2.78 -2.56 20.75
C TYR A 26 -3.24 -2.72 19.29
N SER A 27 -2.49 -3.44 18.46
CA SER A 27 -2.92 -3.72 17.09
C SER A 27 -4.13 -4.66 17.06
N LEU A 28 -4.98 -4.56 16.04
CA LEU A 28 -6.12 -5.45 15.85
C LEU A 28 -5.70 -6.93 15.81
N PRO A 29 -4.62 -7.35 15.09
CA PRO A 29 -4.11 -8.72 15.18
C PRO A 29 -3.75 -9.16 16.60
N SER A 30 -3.16 -8.28 17.41
CA SER A 30 -2.84 -8.55 18.82
C SER A 30 -4.09 -8.73 19.67
N GLN A 31 -5.05 -7.81 19.55
CA GLN A 31 -6.29 -7.82 20.32
C GLN A 31 -7.19 -9.02 19.98
N PHE A 32 -7.22 -9.44 18.71
CA PHE A 32 -7.97 -10.62 18.28
C PHE A 32 -7.18 -11.93 18.43
N GLY A 33 -5.88 -11.87 18.71
CA GLY A 33 -5.03 -13.05 18.79
C GLY A 33 -4.90 -13.77 17.44
N ALA A 34 -4.81 -13.01 16.36
CA ALA A 34 -4.83 -13.50 14.99
C ALA A 34 -3.43 -13.49 14.38
N ASP A 35 -2.92 -14.67 14.03
CA ASP A 35 -1.68 -14.80 13.24
C ASP A 35 -1.92 -14.59 11.74
N ILE A 36 -3.18 -14.72 11.32
CA ILE A 36 -3.62 -14.45 9.95
C ILE A 36 -4.53 -13.23 9.97
N MET A 37 -4.17 -12.23 9.19
CA MET A 37 -5.02 -11.10 8.83
C MET A 37 -5.09 -11.05 7.31
N ALA A 38 -6.30 -10.94 6.76
CA ALA A 38 -6.47 -10.74 5.32
C ALA A 38 -7.29 -9.49 5.06
N MET A 39 -6.94 -8.76 4.01
CA MET A 39 -7.68 -7.57 3.61
C MET A 39 -7.68 -7.38 2.11
N CYS A 40 -8.68 -6.68 1.61
CA CYS A 40 -8.65 -6.14 0.27
C CYS A 40 -9.13 -4.71 0.35
N LEU A 41 -8.24 -3.77 0.01
CA LEU A 41 -8.59 -2.37 -0.05
C LEU A 41 -9.55 -2.14 -1.23
N SER A 42 -10.41 -1.14 -1.09
CA SER A 42 -11.32 -0.74 -2.16
C SER A 42 -10.53 -0.57 -3.46
N GLY A 43 -10.99 -1.22 -4.52
CA GLY A 43 -10.42 -1.04 -5.85
C GLY A 43 -11.19 0.03 -6.62
N ILE A 44 -10.65 0.44 -7.76
CA ILE A 44 -11.24 1.48 -8.61
C ILE A 44 -12.65 1.11 -9.10
N ASP A 45 -12.89 -0.18 -9.33
CA ASP A 45 -14.18 -0.68 -9.81
C ASP A 45 -15.11 -1.21 -8.69
N SER A 46 -14.71 -1.10 -7.42
CA SER A 46 -15.46 -1.64 -6.28
C SER A 46 -15.39 -0.71 -5.09
N GLN A 47 -16.56 -0.26 -4.62
CA GLN A 47 -16.70 0.50 -3.35
C GLN A 47 -16.67 -0.39 -2.10
N ARG A 48 -16.25 -1.65 -2.24
CA ARG A 48 -16.19 -2.61 -1.14
C ARG A 48 -14.74 -2.93 -0.82
N SER A 49 -14.43 -2.88 0.46
CA SER A 49 -13.23 -3.44 1.06
C SER A 49 -13.59 -4.62 1.96
N THR A 50 -12.59 -5.43 2.28
CA THR A 50 -12.72 -6.53 3.25
C THR A 50 -11.57 -6.49 4.24
N LEU A 51 -11.84 -6.88 5.48
CA LEU A 51 -10.84 -7.14 6.52
C LEU A 51 -11.32 -8.35 7.32
N SER A 52 -10.48 -9.37 7.44
CA SER A 52 -10.75 -10.59 8.21
C SER A 52 -9.55 -10.97 9.06
N PHE A 53 -9.85 -11.62 10.18
CA PHE A 53 -8.87 -12.16 11.11
C PHE A 53 -9.05 -13.68 11.21
N HIS A 54 -7.96 -14.41 11.48
CA HIS A 54 -7.87 -15.88 11.56
C HIS A 54 -8.13 -16.65 10.26
N THR A 55 -8.53 -15.97 9.19
CA THR A 55 -8.86 -16.60 7.92
C THR A 55 -8.52 -15.68 6.76
N THR A 56 -8.28 -16.30 5.61
CA THR A 56 -8.19 -15.61 4.33
C THR A 56 -9.16 -16.23 3.34
N PRO A 57 -9.95 -15.42 2.61
CA PRO A 57 -10.70 -15.91 1.46
C PRO A 57 -9.86 -15.99 0.18
N PHE A 58 -8.59 -15.59 0.24
CA PHE A 58 -7.75 -15.38 -0.93
C PHE A 58 -6.86 -16.59 -1.24
N GLU A 59 -6.63 -16.81 -2.53
CA GLU A 59 -5.68 -17.81 -3.00
C GLU A 59 -4.24 -17.27 -2.79
N LYS A 60 -3.44 -17.96 -1.97
CA LYS A 60 -2.07 -17.54 -1.60
C LYS A 60 -1.04 -17.84 -2.70
N THR A 61 -1.34 -17.50 -3.96
CA THR A 61 -0.53 -17.92 -5.12
C THR A 61 0.77 -17.14 -5.29
N LEU A 62 0.74 -15.84 -4.98
CA LEU A 62 1.91 -14.97 -4.96
C LEU A 62 2.27 -14.73 -3.50
N SER A 63 3.51 -14.97 -3.07
CA SER A 63 3.92 -14.70 -1.69
C SER A 63 5.32 -14.07 -1.60
N ALA A 64 5.45 -13.05 -0.75
CA ALA A 64 6.71 -12.45 -0.33
C ALA A 64 7.05 -12.90 1.11
N GLU A 65 8.33 -12.88 1.47
CA GLU A 65 8.75 -13.16 2.84
C GLU A 65 8.53 -11.91 3.70
N LEU A 66 7.86 -12.06 4.85
CA LEU A 66 7.77 -11.01 5.86
C LEU A 66 9.05 -10.99 6.67
N LEU A 67 9.86 -9.96 6.49
CA LEU A 67 11.13 -9.75 7.18
C LEU A 67 10.86 -9.24 8.61
N PRO A 68 11.28 -9.97 9.66
CA PRO A 68 11.23 -9.46 11.02
C PRO A 68 12.29 -8.37 11.23
N ASP A 69 11.90 -7.22 11.77
CA ASP A 69 12.81 -6.18 12.24
C ASP A 69 12.70 -6.06 13.77
N PRO A 70 13.74 -6.44 14.55
CA PRO A 70 13.72 -6.29 16.00
C PRO A 70 13.55 -4.85 16.49
N SER A 71 13.93 -3.86 15.68
CA SER A 71 13.80 -2.44 16.03
C SER A 71 12.38 -1.94 15.81
N ASN A 72 11.65 -2.55 14.87
CA ASN A 72 10.27 -2.21 14.51
C ASN A 72 9.41 -3.49 14.35
N PRO A 73 9.20 -4.25 15.43
CA PRO A 73 8.57 -5.58 15.39
C PRO A 73 7.10 -5.56 14.93
N GLU A 74 6.45 -4.39 14.93
CA GLU A 74 5.08 -4.16 14.51
C GLU A 74 4.90 -3.97 12.99
N PHE A 75 5.96 -3.65 12.26
CA PHE A 75 5.88 -3.32 10.83
C PHE A 75 6.02 -4.54 9.92
N TYR A 76 5.36 -4.47 8.77
CA TYR A 76 5.41 -5.50 7.74
C TYR A 76 6.41 -5.10 6.66
N TYR A 77 7.66 -5.56 6.79
CA TYR A 77 8.64 -5.45 5.72
C TYR A 77 8.60 -6.70 4.83
N VAL A 78 8.75 -6.49 3.52
CA VAL A 78 8.95 -7.56 2.54
C VAL A 78 10.27 -7.39 1.80
N ASP A 79 10.77 -8.47 1.23
CA ASP A 79 12.05 -8.55 0.54
C ASP A 79 11.94 -8.17 -0.95
N LEU A 80 11.90 -6.87 -1.25
CA LEU A 80 11.80 -6.37 -2.61
C LEU A 80 13.11 -6.59 -3.38
N TYR A 81 13.21 -7.67 -4.14
CA TYR A 81 14.46 -8.01 -4.81
C TYR A 81 14.76 -7.16 -6.06
N LYS A 82 13.79 -7.03 -6.97
CA LYS A 82 13.99 -6.33 -8.25
C LYS A 82 12.74 -5.58 -8.68
N VAL A 83 12.96 -4.47 -9.38
CA VAL A 83 11.91 -3.73 -10.08
C VAL A 83 12.23 -3.66 -11.57
N PHE A 84 11.24 -3.94 -12.40
CA PHE A 84 11.33 -3.74 -13.85
C PHE A 84 10.23 -2.79 -14.32
N ILE A 85 10.56 -2.02 -15.36
CA ILE A 85 9.59 -1.30 -16.18
C ILE A 85 9.55 -2.01 -17.52
N ASN A 86 8.39 -2.55 -17.89
CA ASN A 86 8.29 -3.55 -18.96
C ASN A 86 9.32 -4.68 -18.77
N ASP A 87 10.36 -4.72 -19.60
CA ASP A 87 11.43 -5.72 -19.54
C ASP A 87 12.80 -5.10 -19.16
N LYS A 88 12.82 -3.83 -18.75
CA LYS A 88 14.04 -3.13 -18.31
C LYS A 88 14.16 -3.18 -16.79
N GLU A 89 15.20 -3.84 -16.29
CA GLU A 89 15.56 -3.86 -14.87
C GLU A 89 16.02 -2.47 -14.43
N ILE A 90 15.55 -2.01 -13.27
CA ILE A 90 16.03 -0.78 -12.65
C ILE A 90 17.24 -1.12 -11.77
N THR A 91 18.41 -0.71 -12.23
CA THR A 91 19.68 -0.97 -11.54
C THR A 91 20.34 0.33 -11.13
N LEU A 92 20.82 0.40 -9.88
CA LEU A 92 21.70 1.47 -9.44
C LEU A 92 23.15 1.17 -9.84
N ASN A 93 23.92 2.21 -10.19
CA ASN A 93 25.34 2.06 -10.48
C ASN A 93 26.08 1.68 -9.18
N PRO A 94 26.81 0.55 -9.13
CA PRO A 94 27.57 0.14 -7.95
C PRO A 94 28.61 1.18 -7.49
N SER A 95 29.02 2.08 -8.37
CA SER A 95 30.00 3.15 -8.08
C SER A 95 29.39 4.34 -7.34
N ILE A 96 28.06 4.50 -7.40
CA ILE A 96 27.30 5.54 -6.69
C ILE A 96 26.82 4.99 -5.34
N TRP A 97 26.68 3.65 -5.23
CA TRP A 97 26.09 3.00 -4.06
C TRP A 97 26.81 1.67 -3.74
N ASN A 98 27.49 1.61 -2.59
CA ASN A 98 28.14 0.39 -2.08
C ASN A 98 27.09 -0.55 -1.46
N PHE A 99 26.32 -1.20 -2.34
CA PHE A 99 25.32 -2.21 -2.01
C PHE A 99 26.00 -3.53 -1.65
N ARG A 100 26.66 -3.62 -0.49
CA ARG A 100 27.33 -4.87 -0.12
C ARG A 100 27.11 -5.43 1.27
N ASN A 101 26.40 -4.79 2.19
CA ASN A 101 26.10 -5.43 3.47
C ASN A 101 24.78 -4.95 4.09
N ALA A 102 23.76 -5.84 4.03
CA ALA A 102 22.68 -6.07 5.01
C ALA A 102 21.27 -5.45 4.83
N ILE A 103 20.98 -4.59 3.86
CA ILE A 103 19.61 -4.09 3.58
C ILE A 103 19.32 -4.10 2.08
N ASP A 104 19.32 -5.30 1.49
CA ASP A 104 18.86 -5.51 0.11
C ASP A 104 17.31 -5.38 0.07
N TYR A 105 16.86 -4.12 0.13
CA TYR A 105 15.51 -3.58 -0.08
C TYR A 105 14.41 -4.22 0.77
N SER A 106 14.42 -3.92 2.07
CA SER A 106 13.20 -3.97 2.85
C SER A 106 12.18 -2.98 2.26
N CYS A 107 11.00 -3.47 1.97
CA CYS A 107 9.88 -2.67 1.50
C CYS A 107 8.78 -2.73 2.56
N LEU A 108 8.50 -1.59 3.20
CA LEU A 108 7.42 -1.45 4.16
C LEU A 108 6.09 -1.50 3.42
N VAL A 109 5.20 -2.41 3.81
CA VAL A 109 3.84 -2.46 3.29
C VAL A 109 2.96 -1.60 4.19
N ASP A 110 2.46 -0.49 3.65
CA ASP A 110 1.77 0.52 4.45
C ASP A 110 0.45 0.97 3.81
N THR A 111 -0.64 0.84 4.59
CA THR A 111 -1.97 1.31 4.20
C THR A 111 -2.23 2.77 4.59
N GLY A 112 -1.32 3.39 5.35
CA GLY A 112 -1.36 4.82 5.70
C GLY A 112 -0.74 5.73 4.64
N THR A 113 0.13 5.19 3.79
CA THR A 113 0.80 5.94 2.71
C THR A 113 0.04 5.84 1.39
N ALA A 114 -0.22 6.99 0.76
CA ALA A 114 -1.03 7.11 -0.46
C ALA A 114 -0.50 6.30 -1.66
N ALA A 115 0.82 6.25 -1.84
CA ALA A 115 1.48 5.66 -3.00
C ALA A 115 2.85 5.07 -2.63
N THR A 116 3.48 4.37 -3.56
CA THR A 116 4.82 3.83 -3.36
C THR A 116 5.90 4.90 -3.35
N TYR A 117 6.79 4.82 -2.36
CA TYR A 117 8.01 5.63 -2.26
C TYR A 117 9.24 4.74 -2.46
N PHE A 118 10.20 5.24 -3.23
CA PHE A 118 11.51 4.63 -3.39
C PHE A 118 12.60 5.57 -2.88
N PRO A 119 13.73 5.04 -2.38
CA PRO A 119 14.92 5.84 -2.11
C PRO A 119 15.25 6.74 -3.29
N ARG A 120 15.57 8.01 -3.03
CA ARG A 120 15.65 9.06 -4.05
C ARG A 120 16.46 8.69 -5.30
N ASP A 121 17.62 8.07 -5.13
CA ASP A 121 18.48 7.69 -6.25
C ASP A 121 17.87 6.57 -7.10
N PHE A 122 17.23 5.58 -6.45
CA PHE A 122 16.50 4.53 -7.14
C PHE A 122 15.31 5.10 -7.91
N TYR A 123 14.55 5.98 -7.26
CA TYR A 123 13.41 6.65 -7.88
C TYR A 123 13.81 7.45 -9.13
N ASN A 124 14.93 8.18 -9.08
CA ASN A 124 15.40 8.96 -10.22
C ASN A 124 15.65 8.08 -11.45
N VAL A 125 16.33 6.94 -11.27
CA VAL A 125 16.56 5.97 -12.36
C VAL A 125 15.24 5.34 -12.82
N PHE A 126 14.37 4.96 -11.88
CA PHE A 126 13.04 4.41 -12.15
C PHE A 126 12.21 5.37 -13.02
N ARG A 127 12.04 6.62 -12.57
CA ARG A 127 11.26 7.66 -13.25
C ARG A 127 11.80 7.97 -14.63
N ASP A 128 13.11 8.13 -14.76
CA ASP A 128 13.72 8.48 -16.04
C ASP A 128 13.63 7.31 -17.03
N THR A 129 13.74 6.07 -16.55
CA THR A 129 13.46 4.86 -17.35
C THR A 129 11.99 4.80 -17.75
N PHE A 130 11.07 5.07 -16.84
CA PHE A 130 9.63 5.11 -17.13
C PHE A 130 9.32 6.10 -18.25
N ARG A 131 9.88 7.31 -18.17
CA ARG A 131 9.71 8.36 -19.17
C ARG A 131 10.22 7.96 -20.56
N GLN A 132 11.30 7.17 -20.63
CA GLN A 132 11.82 6.64 -21.90
C GLN A 132 10.95 5.53 -22.49
N GLU A 133 10.30 4.73 -21.63
CA GLU A 133 9.43 3.63 -22.05
C GLU A 133 8.03 4.10 -22.47
N VAL A 134 7.58 5.29 -22.06
CA VAL A 134 6.32 5.87 -22.53
C VAL A 134 6.46 6.31 -23.99
N GLN A 135 5.71 5.67 -24.88
CA GLN A 135 5.69 5.97 -26.31
C GLN A 135 4.43 6.74 -26.72
N ASN A 136 4.59 7.73 -27.59
CA ASN A 136 3.47 8.44 -28.25
C ASN A 136 2.47 9.14 -27.31
N ILE A 137 2.83 9.39 -26.05
CA ILE A 137 2.03 10.17 -25.10
C ILE A 137 2.83 11.40 -24.67
N ARG A 138 2.17 12.57 -24.67
CA ARG A 138 2.85 13.84 -24.42
C ARG A 138 3.11 14.03 -22.93
N LEU A 139 4.40 14.11 -22.55
CA LEU A 139 4.83 14.54 -21.22
C LEU A 139 4.40 16.00 -20.95
N VAL A 140 3.95 16.27 -19.74
CA VAL A 140 3.56 17.61 -19.27
C VAL A 140 4.80 18.38 -18.80
N ASN A 141 5.19 19.37 -19.58
CA ASN A 141 6.24 20.34 -19.26
C ASN A 141 5.58 21.58 -18.62
N GLY A 142 5.25 21.51 -17.34
CA GLY A 142 4.56 22.60 -16.63
C GLY A 142 4.12 22.20 -15.22
N PRO A 143 3.31 23.03 -14.55
CA PRO A 143 2.73 22.71 -13.26
C PRO A 143 1.98 21.38 -13.32
N ARG A 144 2.19 20.55 -12.31
CA ARG A 144 1.55 19.25 -12.12
C ARG A 144 0.75 19.31 -10.80
N PRO A 145 -0.40 18.62 -10.71
CA PRO A 145 -1.19 18.58 -9.50
C PRO A 145 -0.49 17.76 -8.41
N GLY A 146 -0.95 17.89 -7.15
CA GLY A 146 -0.69 16.95 -6.05
C GLY A 146 0.71 16.35 -5.97
N GLY A 147 1.74 17.19 -5.96
CA GLY A 147 3.15 16.78 -5.83
C GLY A 147 3.69 15.83 -6.92
N PHE A 148 2.92 15.49 -7.94
CA PHE A 148 3.35 14.56 -8.99
C PHE A 148 4.49 15.16 -9.82
N ASP A 149 5.56 14.42 -10.01
CA ASP A 149 6.74 14.89 -10.75
C ASP A 149 6.71 14.53 -12.25
N THR A 150 5.85 13.58 -12.64
CA THR A 150 5.77 13.01 -13.98
C THR A 150 4.31 12.82 -14.35
N CYS A 151 3.81 13.60 -15.30
CA CYS A 151 2.43 13.52 -15.79
C CYS A 151 2.36 13.59 -17.31
N TYR A 152 1.31 13.01 -17.88
CA TYR A 152 1.07 12.89 -19.29
C TYR A 152 -0.33 13.36 -19.68
N ARG A 153 -0.45 13.95 -20.87
CA ARG A 153 -1.74 14.26 -21.50
C ARG A 153 -2.02 13.29 -22.63
N VAL A 154 -3.21 12.71 -22.59
CA VAL A 154 -3.72 11.77 -23.58
C VAL A 154 -4.78 12.48 -24.42
N TYR A 155 -4.74 12.30 -25.73
CA TYR A 155 -5.74 12.87 -26.62
C TYR A 155 -7.09 12.17 -26.44
N LEU A 156 -8.18 12.93 -26.58
CA LEU A 156 -9.53 12.38 -26.51
C LEU A 156 -9.71 11.23 -27.51
N GLY A 157 -10.26 10.11 -27.05
CA GLY A 157 -10.50 8.92 -27.87
C GLY A 157 -9.31 7.96 -28.01
N VAL A 158 -8.15 8.26 -27.40
CA VAL A 158 -7.01 7.34 -27.33
C VAL A 158 -7.03 6.61 -25.99
N VAL A 159 -6.96 5.27 -26.03
CA VAL A 159 -6.69 4.47 -24.83
C VAL A 159 -5.19 4.50 -24.57
N PRO A 160 -4.71 5.13 -23.48
CA PRO A 160 -3.29 5.23 -23.23
C PRO A 160 -2.71 3.86 -22.84
N ASN A 161 -1.57 3.53 -23.42
CA ASN A 161 -0.78 2.36 -23.03
C ASN A 161 0.47 2.84 -22.29
N PHE A 162 0.45 2.76 -20.96
CA PHE A 162 1.60 3.07 -20.12
C PHE A 162 2.41 1.82 -19.82
N PRO A 163 3.72 1.94 -19.58
CA PRO A 163 4.56 0.83 -19.13
C PRO A 163 4.00 0.13 -17.89
N VAL A 164 4.18 -1.18 -17.82
CA VAL A 164 3.87 -1.96 -16.61
C VAL A 164 5.06 -1.94 -15.66
N VAL A 165 4.78 -2.04 -14.36
CA VAL A 165 5.82 -2.17 -13.32
C VAL A 165 5.75 -3.57 -12.74
N LYS A 166 6.89 -4.25 -12.68
CA LYS A 166 7.03 -5.61 -12.14
C LYS A 166 7.88 -5.54 -10.89
N MET A 167 7.34 -5.93 -9.75
CA MET A 167 8.04 -5.99 -8.47
C MET A 167 8.25 -7.45 -8.09
N TYR A 168 9.49 -7.90 -8.07
CA TYR A 168 9.85 -9.26 -7.69
C TYR A 168 10.22 -9.31 -6.21
N PHE A 169 9.60 -10.22 -5.49
CA PHE A 169 9.91 -10.56 -4.12
C PHE A 169 10.61 -11.91 -4.08
N VAL A 170 11.49 -12.14 -3.12
CA VAL A 170 12.24 -13.39 -2.96
C VAL A 170 13.20 -13.69 -4.12
N HIS A 171 14.46 -13.90 -3.78
CA HIS A 171 15.56 -14.07 -4.74
C HIS A 171 15.47 -15.32 -5.64
N GLN A 172 14.47 -16.20 -5.47
CA GLN A 172 14.52 -17.57 -6.01
C GLN A 172 13.26 -18.05 -6.76
N ASP A 173 12.11 -17.37 -6.70
CA ASP A 173 10.93 -17.76 -7.49
C ASP A 173 10.53 -16.67 -8.49
N PRO A 174 10.70 -16.89 -9.81
CA PRO A 174 10.26 -15.94 -10.83
C PRO A 174 8.74 -15.76 -10.89
N ASN A 175 7.96 -16.62 -10.23
CA ASN A 175 6.52 -16.47 -10.08
C ASN A 175 6.15 -15.54 -8.91
N ASN A 176 7.10 -15.19 -8.03
CA ASN A 176 6.91 -14.20 -6.97
C ASN A 176 7.00 -12.76 -7.48
N LEU A 177 6.11 -12.45 -8.44
CA LEU A 177 5.96 -11.16 -9.10
C LEU A 177 4.63 -10.47 -8.75
N LEU A 178 4.70 -9.27 -8.18
CA LEU A 178 3.59 -8.33 -8.19
C LEU A 178 3.61 -7.50 -9.47
N LEU A 179 2.63 -7.77 -10.35
CA LEU A 179 2.45 -7.05 -11.59
C LEU A 179 1.51 -5.85 -11.40
N LEU A 180 2.05 -4.65 -11.56
CA LEU A 180 1.31 -3.40 -11.48
C LEU A 180 1.02 -2.87 -12.89
N THR A 181 -0.25 -2.59 -13.15
CA THR A 181 -0.74 -2.10 -14.44
C THR A 181 -1.71 -0.93 -14.24
N HIS A 182 -1.93 -0.18 -15.32
CA HIS A 182 -2.93 0.90 -15.38
C HIS A 182 -2.87 1.83 -14.17
N GLN A 183 -3.94 1.94 -13.39
CA GLN A 183 -4.06 2.89 -12.30
C GLN A 183 -3.21 2.55 -11.07
N ARG A 184 -2.73 1.30 -10.93
CA ARG A 184 -1.69 0.97 -9.95
C ARG A 184 -0.33 1.55 -10.31
N VAL A 185 -0.16 2.03 -11.54
CA VAL A 185 1.04 2.72 -12.01
C VAL A 185 0.78 4.22 -12.20
N MET A 186 -0.40 4.58 -12.68
CA MET A 186 -0.75 5.93 -13.12
C MET A 186 -2.04 6.45 -12.46
N ALA A 187 -1.93 7.45 -11.58
CA ALA A 187 -3.08 8.17 -11.06
C ALA A 187 -3.69 9.08 -12.13
N HIS A 188 -5.02 9.20 -12.17
CA HIS A 188 -5.71 10.10 -13.10
C HIS A 188 -6.25 11.33 -12.36
N VAL A 189 -5.50 12.44 -12.42
CA VAL A 189 -5.76 13.64 -11.64
C VAL A 189 -5.88 14.85 -12.55
N ARG A 190 -6.97 15.61 -12.42
CA ARG A 190 -7.26 16.85 -13.19
C ARG A 190 -7.06 16.68 -14.71
N GLY A 191 -7.50 15.54 -15.25
CA GLY A 191 -7.41 15.22 -16.69
C GLY A 191 -6.01 14.84 -17.19
N MET A 192 -5.09 14.51 -16.28
CA MET A 192 -3.74 14.06 -16.57
C MET A 192 -3.50 12.68 -15.97
N PHE A 193 -2.65 11.89 -16.61
CA PHE A 193 -2.16 10.63 -16.06
C PHE A 193 -0.79 10.85 -15.44
N CYS A 194 -0.69 10.72 -14.13
CA CYS A 194 0.52 11.00 -13.36
C CYS A 194 1.10 9.72 -12.75
N LEU A 195 2.43 9.59 -12.79
CA LEU A 195 3.14 8.43 -12.25
C LEU A 195 2.95 8.39 -10.72
N ALA A 196 2.31 7.35 -10.21
CA ALA A 196 1.96 7.22 -8.80
C ALA A 196 3.09 6.56 -7.98
N PHE A 197 4.30 7.11 -8.14
CA PHE A 197 5.50 6.73 -7.41
C PHE A 197 6.26 7.99 -7.04
N TYR A 198 6.90 8.00 -5.87
CA TYR A 198 7.61 9.16 -5.34
C TYR A 198 9.02 8.82 -4.87
N ALA A 199 9.86 9.86 -4.78
CA ALA A 199 11.12 9.79 -4.06
C ALA A 199 10.93 10.21 -2.61
N TRP A 200 11.75 9.64 -1.74
CA TRP A 200 11.98 10.14 -0.38
C TRP A 200 13.43 9.97 0.05
N ASP A 201 13.77 10.53 1.20
CA ASP A 201 15.13 10.59 1.75
C ASP A 201 15.43 9.48 2.78
N GLU A 202 14.75 8.35 2.68
CA GLU A 202 15.02 7.13 3.47
C GLU A 202 15.69 6.04 2.61
N ASP A 203 16.28 5.05 3.28
CA ASP A 203 17.04 3.95 2.66
C ASP A 203 16.22 2.70 2.34
N TYR A 204 14.92 2.70 2.68
CA TYR A 204 13.97 1.63 2.38
C TYR A 204 12.88 2.09 1.40
N ALA A 205 12.05 1.17 0.91
CA ALA A 205 10.91 1.49 0.06
C ALA A 205 9.59 1.38 0.84
N ILE A 206 8.54 2.07 0.40
CA ILE A 206 7.16 1.88 0.87
C ILE A 206 6.29 1.35 -0.28
N LEU A 207 5.52 0.30 -0.04
CA LEU A 207 4.42 -0.14 -0.90
C LEU A 207 3.10 0.42 -0.38
N GLY A 208 2.60 1.47 -1.04
CA GLY A 208 1.44 2.25 -0.59
C GLY A 208 0.11 1.85 -1.23
N VAL A 209 -0.95 2.52 -0.79
CA VAL A 209 -2.35 2.21 -1.12
C VAL A 209 -2.63 2.19 -2.62
N ASN A 210 -2.11 3.14 -3.40
CA ASN A 210 -2.34 3.19 -4.86
C ASN A 210 -1.91 1.89 -5.57
N GLN A 211 -0.86 1.23 -5.08
CA GLN A 211 -0.38 -0.03 -5.62
C GLN A 211 -1.12 -1.24 -5.02
N LEU A 212 -1.57 -1.15 -3.76
CA LEU A 212 -2.26 -2.22 -3.03
C LEU A 212 -3.77 -2.32 -3.33
N GLN A 213 -4.38 -1.28 -3.90
CA GLN A 213 -5.82 -1.24 -4.14
C GLN A 213 -6.34 -2.40 -5.00
N GLY A 214 -7.46 -2.99 -4.57
CA GLY A 214 -8.10 -4.12 -5.25
C GLY A 214 -7.29 -5.43 -5.26
N ILE A 215 -6.20 -5.51 -4.49
CA ILE A 215 -5.40 -6.73 -4.29
C ILE A 215 -5.82 -7.37 -2.97
N GLY A 216 -6.08 -8.68 -2.98
CA GLY A 216 -6.29 -9.47 -1.77
C GLY A 216 -4.95 -9.70 -1.07
N LEU A 217 -4.75 -9.10 0.09
CA LEU A 217 -3.55 -9.22 0.90
C LEU A 217 -3.80 -10.25 2.02
N THR A 218 -2.90 -11.19 2.20
CA THR A 218 -2.90 -12.09 3.38
C THR A 218 -1.59 -11.97 4.13
N PHE A 219 -1.65 -11.38 5.31
CA PHE A 219 -0.56 -11.32 6.27
C PHE A 219 -0.63 -12.56 7.15
N ASP A 220 0.34 -13.46 7.02
CA ASP A 220 0.47 -14.67 7.82
C ASP A 220 1.77 -14.57 8.65
N THR A 221 1.64 -14.11 9.89
CA THR A 221 2.80 -13.89 10.76
C THR A 221 3.31 -15.18 11.41
N ALA A 222 2.55 -16.27 11.34
CA ALA A 222 3.02 -17.58 11.78
C ALA A 222 4.02 -18.17 10.77
N GLU A 223 3.72 -18.02 9.47
CA GLU A 223 4.57 -18.50 8.38
C GLU A 223 5.53 -17.42 7.84
N ASN A 224 5.47 -16.19 8.35
CA ASN A 224 6.20 -15.03 7.84
C ASN A 224 6.00 -14.82 6.33
N THR A 225 4.75 -14.82 5.88
CA THR A 225 4.43 -14.58 4.46
C THR A 225 3.43 -13.45 4.29
N LEU A 226 3.63 -12.64 3.26
CA LEU A 226 2.59 -11.77 2.71
C LEU A 226 2.20 -12.29 1.34
N SER A 227 0.95 -12.73 1.20
CA SER A 227 0.41 -13.16 -0.09
C SER A 227 -0.41 -12.09 -0.77
N PHE A 228 -0.38 -12.08 -2.10
CA PHE A 228 -1.14 -11.16 -2.95
C PHE A 228 -2.03 -11.94 -3.93
N GLU A 229 -3.30 -11.60 -4.00
CA GLU A 229 -4.22 -12.08 -5.03
C GLU A 229 -4.71 -10.91 -5.87
N LEU A 230 -4.24 -10.85 -7.12
CA LEU A 230 -4.68 -9.83 -8.06
C LEU A 230 -6.16 -10.03 -8.40
N ASP A 231 -6.90 -8.92 -8.45
CA ASP A 231 -8.33 -8.88 -8.78
C ASP A 231 -9.25 -9.69 -7.85
N ALA A 232 -8.82 -9.86 -6.60
CA ALA A 232 -9.54 -10.61 -5.56
C ALA A 232 -11.01 -10.18 -5.39
N LEU A 233 -11.33 -8.89 -5.51
CA LEU A 233 -12.72 -8.40 -5.40
C LEU A 233 -13.59 -8.84 -6.58
N TYR A 234 -13.03 -8.90 -7.79
CA TYR A 234 -13.72 -9.38 -8.98
C TYR A 234 -14.08 -10.87 -8.83
N LEU A 235 -13.16 -11.66 -8.29
CA LEU A 235 -13.36 -13.09 -8.04
C LEU A 235 -14.29 -13.34 -6.85
N TYR A 236 -14.14 -12.58 -5.76
CA TYR A 236 -14.87 -12.77 -4.50
C TYR A 236 -16.36 -12.38 -4.60
N PHE A 237 -16.70 -11.27 -5.28
CA PHE A 237 -18.07 -10.77 -5.32
C PHE A 237 -18.91 -11.27 -6.51
N ARG A 238 -18.31 -11.89 -7.53
CA ARG A 238 -19.02 -12.37 -8.72
C ARG A 238 -19.24 -13.89 -8.76
N ASN A 239 -18.46 -14.67 -7.99
CA ASN A 239 -18.65 -16.12 -7.86
C ASN A 239 -19.44 -16.50 -6.59
N PRO A 240 -20.74 -16.84 -6.70
CA PRO A 240 -21.55 -17.24 -5.53
C PRO A 240 -21.09 -18.55 -4.85
N GLY A 241 -20.20 -19.33 -5.49
CA GLY A 241 -19.62 -20.55 -4.92
C GLY A 241 -18.55 -20.30 -3.84
N HIS A 242 -17.76 -19.23 -3.93
CA HIS A 242 -16.74 -18.88 -2.91
C HIS A 242 -17.36 -18.19 -1.69
N ALA A 243 -18.38 -17.34 -1.92
CA ALA A 243 -19.16 -16.73 -0.84
C ALA A 243 -19.92 -17.76 0.02
N SER A 244 -20.09 -19.00 -0.46
CA SER A 244 -20.78 -20.06 0.28
C SER A 244 -19.92 -20.73 1.37
N ALA A 245 -18.60 -20.53 1.38
CA ALA A 245 -17.72 -21.06 2.43
C ALA A 245 -17.66 -20.16 3.68
N THR A 246 -18.15 -18.92 3.60
CA THR A 246 -18.06 -17.90 4.66
C THR A 246 -19.41 -17.62 5.32
N LYS A 247 -20.20 -18.67 5.59
CA LYS A 247 -21.52 -18.56 6.24
C LYS A 247 -21.51 -17.90 7.63
N ASP A 248 -20.33 -17.62 8.20
CA ASP A 248 -20.14 -16.95 9.49
C ASP A 248 -19.60 -15.51 9.42
N MET A 249 -19.41 -14.92 8.22
CA MET A 249 -19.00 -13.53 8.12
C MET A 249 -20.21 -12.60 8.31
N ARG A 250 -20.54 -12.32 9.58
CA ARG A 250 -21.49 -11.25 9.91
C ARG A 250 -20.90 -9.92 9.46
N VAL A 251 -21.49 -9.35 8.41
CA VAL A 251 -21.38 -7.92 8.12
C VAL A 251 -21.73 -7.17 9.40
N LEU A 252 -20.76 -6.47 10.00
CA LEU A 252 -21.02 -5.57 11.12
C LEU A 252 -21.72 -4.31 10.59
N THR A 253 -22.98 -4.44 10.18
CA THR A 253 -23.87 -3.28 10.03
C THR A 253 -24.50 -3.00 11.38
N LYS A 254 -23.85 -2.15 12.19
CA LYS A 254 -24.54 -1.42 13.25
C LYS A 254 -24.17 0.04 13.14
N SER A 255 -25.09 0.83 12.58
CA SER A 255 -25.26 2.22 12.96
C SER A 255 -25.61 2.24 14.45
N HIS A 256 -24.71 2.76 15.28
CA HIS A 256 -25.03 3.02 16.68
C HIS A 256 -25.17 4.52 16.87
N GLU A 257 -26.39 4.96 17.17
CA GLU A 257 -26.64 6.32 17.67
C GLU A 257 -25.85 6.51 18.99
N PRO A 258 -25.15 7.64 19.16
CA PRO A 258 -24.31 7.84 20.33
C PRO A 258 -25.17 8.05 21.58
N ARG A 259 -25.04 7.15 22.56
CA ARG A 259 -25.54 7.35 23.93
C ARG A 259 -24.44 7.98 24.77
N SER A 260 -24.77 9.06 25.47
CA SER A 260 -23.85 9.86 26.31
C SER A 260 -23.20 9.02 27.41
N VAL A 261 -21.87 8.94 27.43
CA VAL A 261 -21.09 8.39 28.55
C VAL A 261 -20.29 9.51 29.21
N VAL A 262 -20.48 9.61 30.53
CA VAL A 262 -19.85 10.59 31.43
C VAL A 262 -18.38 10.23 31.63
N SER A 263 -17.50 11.21 31.51
CA SER A 263 -16.04 11.08 31.57
C SER A 263 -15.52 11.08 33.01
N GLU A 264 -14.71 10.09 33.39
CA GLU A 264 -13.75 10.20 34.50
C GLU A 264 -12.31 10.18 33.94
N PRO A 265 -11.35 10.94 34.51
CA PRO A 265 -10.03 11.13 33.92
C PRO A 265 -8.95 10.23 34.54
N SER A 266 -7.99 9.76 33.73
CA SER A 266 -6.61 9.37 34.10
C SER A 266 -5.79 8.97 32.85
N PRO A 267 -4.45 8.85 32.91
CA PRO A 267 -3.48 9.93 32.94
C PRO A 267 -2.60 9.95 31.67
N THR A 268 -2.08 11.13 31.32
CA THR A 268 -1.26 11.42 30.14
C THR A 268 0.18 10.92 30.26
N ALA A 269 0.69 10.27 29.22
CA ALA A 269 2.12 10.19 28.90
C ALA A 269 2.30 10.49 27.39
N PRO A 270 3.22 11.40 27.00
CA PRO A 270 3.38 11.79 25.60
C PRO A 270 4.38 10.86 24.90
N TYR A 271 3.95 10.28 23.77
CA TYR A 271 4.86 9.80 22.73
C TYR A 271 4.61 10.70 21.51
N ASP A 272 5.39 11.77 21.41
CA ASP A 272 5.47 12.59 20.21
C ASP A 272 6.49 11.92 19.26
N VAL A 273 6.00 11.29 18.21
CA VAL A 273 6.79 11.05 16.98
C VAL A 273 6.08 11.84 15.88
N ASP A 274 6.70 12.93 15.49
CA ASP A 274 6.23 13.82 14.45
C ASP A 274 6.50 13.17 13.08
N LEU A 275 5.45 12.65 12.45
CA LEU A 275 5.46 12.11 11.09
C LEU A 275 4.73 13.06 10.11
N SER A 276 4.53 14.33 10.49
CA SER A 276 3.59 15.22 9.78
C SER A 276 4.17 15.98 8.59
N ASP A 277 5.46 15.89 8.30
CA ASP A 277 6.08 16.81 7.33
C ASP A 277 6.06 16.35 5.85
N ASP A 278 5.55 15.14 5.51
CA ASP A 278 5.53 14.65 4.12
C ASP A 278 4.21 13.95 3.68
N MET A 279 3.09 14.17 4.39
CA MET A 279 1.78 13.68 3.95
C MET A 279 1.10 14.68 3.01
N PHE A 280 0.63 14.18 1.86
CA PHE A 280 -0.23 14.93 0.94
C PHE A 280 -1.40 15.59 1.69
N ASP A 281 -1.69 16.85 1.37
CA ASP A 281 -2.90 17.53 1.82
C ASP A 281 -4.13 16.65 1.52
N GLU A 282 -5.11 16.59 2.44
CA GLU A 282 -6.33 15.76 2.27
C GLU A 282 -7.05 16.01 0.94
N ASP A 283 -6.98 17.25 0.43
CA ASP A 283 -7.54 17.64 -0.87
C ASP A 283 -6.82 16.96 -2.05
N ASP A 284 -5.51 16.70 -1.95
CA ASP A 284 -4.74 15.99 -2.97
C ASP A 284 -4.95 14.47 -2.89
N MET A 285 -5.23 13.92 -1.70
CA MET A 285 -5.61 12.51 -1.51
C MET A 285 -7.01 12.20 -2.03
N LEU A 286 -7.98 13.09 -1.82
CA LEU A 286 -9.33 12.93 -2.35
C LEU A 286 -9.37 13.04 -3.89
N ASP A 287 -8.45 13.80 -4.49
CA ASP A 287 -8.28 13.90 -5.94
C ASP A 287 -7.70 12.60 -6.58
N MET A 288 -7.22 11.63 -5.77
CA MET A 288 -6.67 10.34 -6.22
C MET A 288 -7.69 9.18 -6.26
N PHE A 289 -8.88 9.33 -5.67
CA PHE A 289 -9.90 8.26 -5.55
C PHE A 289 -11.19 8.54 -6.33
#